data_AF-A0A530QKJ3-F1
#
_entry.id   AF-A0A530QKJ3-F1
#
_cell.length_a   1.000
_cell.length_b   1.000
_cell.length_c   1.000
_cell.angle_alpha   90.00
_cell.angle_beta   90.00
_cell.angle_gamma   90.00
#
_symmetry.space_group_name_H-M   'P 1'
#
loop_
_entity.id
_entity.type
_entity.pdbx_description
1 polymer ?
#
loop_
_entity_poly.entity_id
_entity_poly.type
_entity_poly.pdbx_seq_one_letter_code
_entity_poly.pdbx_strand_id
1 'polypeptide(L)'
;PYVIVVVSARLQTFAPELEEAARSLGANQWQVTRRVTLPWIMPGVIAGGLFAFAVSFDQFVVSYFLSTPGQTTLPVEIYAAIRKGFTPEINAVSTIIIVVSMALMLLTARFFKFGGEK
;
A
#
# COMPACT_ATOMS: atom_id res chain seq x y z
N PRO A 1 -6.74 -1.64 -8.41
CA PRO A 1 -7.00 -3.10 -8.20
C PRO A 1 -6.26 -3.71 -7.01
N TYR A 2 -5.03 -3.28 -6.69
CA TYR A 2 -4.18 -3.89 -5.67
C TYR A 2 -4.80 -3.96 -4.27
N VAL A 3 -5.39 -2.86 -3.78
CA VAL A 3 -6.07 -2.82 -2.47
C VAL A 3 -7.21 -3.84 -2.41
N ILE A 4 -8.00 -3.95 -3.48
CA ILE A 4 -9.15 -4.86 -3.54
C ILE A 4 -8.68 -6.31 -3.40
N VAL A 5 -7.61 -6.71 -4.10
CA VAL A 5 -7.07 -8.08 -4.01
C VAL A 5 -6.61 -8.39 -2.59
N VAL A 6 -5.84 -7.48 -1.97
CA VAL A 6 -5.29 -7.69 -0.63
C VAL A 6 -6.39 -7.72 0.44
N VAL A 7 -7.36 -6.80 0.38
CA VAL A 7 -8.45 -6.73 1.35
C VAL A 7 -9.42 -7.90 1.18
N SER A 8 -9.74 -8.30 -0.04
CA SER A 8 -10.60 -9.47 -0.30
C SER A 8 -9.98 -10.77 0.19
N ALA A 9 -8.68 -10.97 0.00
CA ALA A 9 -7.98 -12.13 0.55
C ALA A 9 -8.06 -12.20 2.08
N ARG A 10 -8.01 -11.03 2.77
CA ARG A 10 -8.18 -10.97 4.22
C ARG A 10 -9.62 -11.26 4.63
N LEU A 11 -10.61 -10.69 3.93
CA LEU A 11 -12.02 -10.98 4.18
C LEU A 11 -12.38 -12.47 4.01
N GLN A 12 -11.74 -13.19 3.08
CA GLN A 12 -11.96 -14.64 2.94
C GLN A 12 -11.52 -15.47 4.15
N THR A 13 -10.55 -14.96 4.92
CA THR A 13 -10.07 -15.61 6.15
C THR A 13 -10.85 -15.22 7.40
N PHE A 14 -11.88 -14.36 7.26
CA PHE A 14 -12.68 -13.87 8.36
C PHE A 14 -13.73 -14.90 8.78
N ALA A 15 -13.78 -15.22 10.08
CA ALA A 15 -14.77 -16.11 10.66
C ALA A 15 -16.14 -15.40 10.77
N PRO A 16 -17.18 -15.83 10.02
CA PRO A 16 -18.50 -15.20 10.05
C PRO A 16 -19.20 -15.32 11.41
N GLU A 17 -18.78 -16.27 12.25
CA GLU A 17 -19.31 -16.44 13.62
C GLU A 17 -19.17 -15.16 14.47
N LEU A 18 -18.14 -14.35 14.23
CA LEU A 18 -17.95 -13.08 14.95
C LEU A 18 -19.03 -12.04 14.63
N GLU A 19 -19.53 -12.02 13.39
CA GLU A 19 -20.64 -11.14 12.99
C GLU A 19 -21.98 -11.68 13.47
N GLU A 20 -22.15 -13.00 13.50
CA GLU A 20 -23.33 -13.65 14.05
C GLU A 20 -23.47 -13.40 15.55
N ALA A 21 -22.39 -13.56 16.32
CA ALA A 21 -22.37 -13.27 17.75
C ALA A 21 -22.71 -11.81 18.06
N ALA A 22 -22.18 -10.86 17.28
CA ALA A 22 -22.49 -9.45 17.43
C ALA A 22 -23.98 -9.14 17.13
N ARG A 23 -24.55 -9.78 16.11
CA ARG A 23 -25.98 -9.68 15.79
C ARG A 23 -26.86 -10.30 16.88
N SER A 24 -26.46 -11.44 17.46
CA SER A 24 -27.15 -12.07 18.59
C SER A 24 -27.18 -11.19 19.84
N LEU A 25 -26.17 -10.34 20.04
CA LEU A 25 -26.11 -9.34 21.11
C LEU A 25 -26.91 -8.06 20.81
N GLY A 26 -27.65 -8.03 19.69
CA GLY A 26 -28.51 -6.90 19.30
C GLY A 26 -27.81 -5.82 18.48
N ALA A 27 -26.59 -6.05 17.97
CA ALA A 27 -25.92 -5.09 17.10
C ALA A 27 -26.58 -5.05 15.71
N ASN A 28 -26.81 -3.84 15.19
CA ASN A 28 -27.26 -3.63 13.83
C ASN A 28 -26.12 -3.78 12.81
N GLN A 29 -26.44 -3.93 11.52
CA GLN A 29 -25.45 -4.19 10.46
C GLN A 29 -24.30 -3.17 10.44
N TRP A 30 -24.61 -1.88 10.61
CA TRP A 30 -23.59 -0.83 10.62
C TRP A 30 -22.65 -0.91 11.83
N GLN A 31 -23.19 -1.27 13.01
CA GLN A 31 -22.41 -1.49 14.22
C GLN A 31 -21.48 -2.69 14.05
N VAL A 32 -21.97 -3.79 13.48
CA VAL A 32 -21.18 -4.99 13.20
C VAL A 32 -20.03 -4.67 12.25
N THR A 33 -20.32 -4.03 11.11
CA THR A 33 -19.27 -3.66 10.15
C THR A 33 -18.23 -2.73 10.77
N ARG A 34 -18.64 -1.69 11.49
CA ARG A 34 -17.71 -0.68 12.03
C ARG A 34 -16.91 -1.18 13.24
N ARG A 35 -17.50 -2.03 14.09
CA ARG A 35 -16.89 -2.45 15.37
C ARG A 35 -16.27 -3.84 15.35
N VAL A 36 -16.66 -4.70 14.42
CA VAL A 36 -16.19 -6.09 14.33
C VAL A 36 -15.40 -6.30 13.05
N THR A 37 -16.06 -6.15 11.90
CA THR A 37 -15.46 -6.46 10.60
C THR A 37 -14.30 -5.52 10.26
N LEU A 38 -14.53 -4.19 10.38
CA LEU A 38 -13.56 -3.17 9.99
C LEU A 38 -12.27 -3.26 10.81
N PRO A 39 -12.29 -3.27 12.16
CA PRO A 39 -11.05 -3.37 12.95
C PRO A 39 -10.29 -4.67 12.70
N TRP A 40 -10.99 -5.75 12.34
CA TRP A 40 -10.36 -7.02 12.03
C TRP A 40 -9.65 -7.02 10.67
N ILE A 41 -10.25 -6.39 9.64
CA ILE A 41 -9.61 -6.25 8.32
C ILE A 41 -8.62 -5.08 8.24
N MET A 42 -8.62 -4.14 9.21
CA MET A 42 -7.78 -2.94 9.22
C MET A 42 -6.29 -3.22 8.95
N PRO A 43 -5.65 -4.25 9.53
CA PRO A 43 -4.27 -4.58 9.19
C PRO A 43 -4.09 -4.88 7.69
N GLY A 44 -5.06 -5.56 7.07
CA GLY A 44 -5.09 -5.84 5.63
C GLY A 44 -5.34 -4.61 4.77
N VAL A 45 -6.20 -3.70 5.23
CA VAL A 45 -6.46 -2.41 4.55
C VAL A 45 -5.19 -1.56 4.54
N ILE A 46 -4.49 -1.48 5.68
CA ILE A 46 -3.21 -0.77 5.79
C ILE A 46 -2.15 -1.42 4.88
N ALA A 47 -2.08 -2.75 4.85
CA ALA A 47 -1.19 -3.50 3.96
C ALA A 47 -1.44 -3.16 2.48
N GLY A 48 -2.71 -3.27 2.06
CA GLY A 48 -3.13 -3.01 0.69
C GLY A 48 -2.91 -1.56 0.30
N GLY A 49 -3.13 -0.63 1.21
CA GLY A 49 -2.87 0.80 1.01
C GLY A 49 -1.37 1.10 0.81
N LEU A 50 -0.51 0.55 1.67
CA LEU A 50 0.95 0.70 1.53
C LEU A 50 1.46 0.08 0.23
N PHE A 51 0.95 -1.09 -0.15
CA PHE A 51 1.32 -1.74 -1.41
C PHE A 51 0.85 -0.93 -2.63
N ALA A 52 -0.38 -0.42 -2.61
CA ALA A 52 -0.89 0.44 -3.68
C ALA A 52 -0.10 1.75 -3.81
N PHE A 53 0.31 2.35 -2.69
CA PHE A 53 1.18 3.52 -2.68
C PHE A 53 2.54 3.22 -3.32
N ALA A 54 3.17 2.11 -2.93
CA ALA A 54 4.45 1.69 -3.50
C ALA A 54 4.37 1.48 -5.02
N VAL A 55 3.32 0.77 -5.48
CA VAL A 55 3.11 0.55 -6.92
C VAL A 55 2.82 1.86 -7.66
N SER A 56 2.07 2.79 -7.06
CA SER A 56 1.82 4.10 -7.67
C SER A 56 3.10 4.90 -7.86
N PHE A 57 4.05 4.82 -6.92
CA PHE A 57 5.33 5.52 -7.03
C PHE A 57 6.23 4.91 -8.12
N ASP A 58 6.10 3.61 -8.38
CA ASP A 58 6.83 2.89 -9.43
C ASP A 58 6.33 3.19 -10.86
N GLN A 59 5.17 3.85 -11.01
CA GLN A 59 4.58 4.18 -12.32
C GLN A 59 5.25 5.39 -13.01
N PHE A 60 6.56 5.32 -13.19
CA PHE A 60 7.33 6.33 -13.93
C PHE A 60 6.88 6.44 -15.39
N VAL A 61 6.74 5.33 -16.11
CA VAL A 61 6.44 5.34 -17.56
C VAL A 61 5.13 6.07 -17.85
N VAL A 62 4.09 5.72 -17.10
CA VAL A 62 2.77 6.34 -17.21
C VAL A 62 2.84 7.83 -16.87
N SER A 63 3.53 8.18 -15.78
CA SER A 63 3.74 9.57 -15.38
C SER A 63 4.48 10.36 -16.45
N TYR A 64 5.54 9.80 -17.05
CA TYR A 64 6.35 10.46 -18.07
C TYR A 64 5.55 10.80 -19.33
N PHE A 65 4.70 9.87 -19.80
CA PHE A 65 3.88 10.11 -20.99
C PHE A 65 2.67 11.02 -20.73
N LEU A 66 2.20 11.13 -19.49
CA LEU A 66 1.07 11.97 -19.12
C LEU A 66 1.48 13.33 -18.51
N SER A 67 2.74 13.50 -18.11
CA SER A 67 3.24 14.75 -17.54
C SER A 67 3.25 15.86 -18.57
N THR A 68 2.69 17.02 -18.19
CA THR A 68 2.71 18.26 -18.98
C THR A 68 3.79 19.20 -18.43
N PRO A 69 4.44 20.05 -19.25
CA PRO A 69 5.40 21.03 -18.76
C PRO A 69 4.82 21.86 -17.59
N GLY A 70 5.51 21.88 -16.45
CA GLY A 70 5.07 22.56 -15.23
C GLY A 70 4.41 21.68 -14.17
N GLN A 71 4.04 20.42 -14.48
CA GLN A 71 3.58 19.44 -13.50
C GLN A 71 4.32 18.10 -13.68
N THR A 72 5.49 18.03 -13.09
CA THR A 72 6.38 16.88 -13.14
C THR A 72 6.34 16.13 -11.81
N THR A 73 6.22 14.82 -11.90
CA THR A 73 6.33 13.95 -10.71
C THR A 73 7.79 13.74 -10.37
N LEU A 74 8.06 13.42 -9.11
CA LEU A 74 9.41 13.17 -8.59
C LEU A 74 10.22 12.17 -9.47
N PRO A 75 9.66 11.03 -9.92
CA PRO A 75 10.36 10.12 -10.83
C PRO A 75 10.68 10.73 -12.20
N VAL A 76 9.79 11.56 -12.74
CA VAL A 76 9.99 12.24 -14.03
C VAL A 76 11.10 13.27 -13.95
N GLU A 77 11.18 14.02 -12.85
CA GLU A 77 12.26 14.97 -12.59
C GLU A 77 13.62 14.28 -12.44
N ILE A 78 13.70 13.17 -11.70
CA ILE A 78 14.93 12.38 -11.58
C ILE A 78 15.40 11.93 -12.98
N TYR A 79 14.51 11.41 -13.81
CA TYR A 79 14.85 11.00 -15.18
C TYR A 79 15.32 12.17 -16.06
N ALA A 80 14.61 13.31 -16.00
CA ALA A 80 14.97 14.51 -16.74
C ALA A 80 16.33 15.07 -16.29
N ALA A 81 16.64 15.00 -15.00
CA ALA A 81 17.91 15.42 -14.42
C ALA A 81 19.06 14.51 -14.87
N ILE A 82 18.88 13.19 -14.86
CA ILE A 82 19.89 12.23 -15.36
C ILE A 82 20.23 12.50 -16.83
N ARG A 83 19.22 12.84 -17.66
CA ARG A 83 19.44 13.21 -19.07
C ARG A 83 20.26 14.48 -19.26
N LYS A 84 20.23 15.42 -18.31
CA LYS A 84 21.03 16.65 -18.32
C LYS A 84 22.48 16.41 -17.85
N GLY A 85 22.74 15.29 -17.16
CA GLY A 85 24.04 14.89 -16.66
C GLY A 85 23.96 14.28 -15.27
N PHE A 86 24.90 13.41 -14.92
CA PHE A 86 24.97 12.85 -13.57
C PHE A 86 25.50 13.91 -12.60
N THR A 87 24.68 14.28 -11.62
CA THR A 87 25.08 15.17 -10.54
C THR A 87 25.06 14.43 -9.19
N PRO A 88 25.93 14.80 -8.22
CA PRO A 88 25.96 14.17 -6.91
C PRO A 88 24.61 14.20 -6.18
N GLU A 89 23.79 15.23 -6.43
CA GLU A 89 22.46 15.41 -5.84
C GLU A 89 21.49 14.29 -6.27
N ILE A 90 21.51 13.89 -7.54
CA ILE A 90 20.65 12.82 -8.06
C ILE A 90 21.04 11.48 -7.42
N ASN A 91 22.33 11.23 -7.26
CA ASN A 91 22.83 10.01 -6.62
C ASN A 91 22.41 9.94 -5.14
N ALA A 92 22.44 11.07 -4.43
CA ALA A 92 21.97 11.16 -3.05
C ALA A 92 20.47 10.86 -2.95
N VAL A 93 19.64 11.50 -3.78
CA VAL A 93 18.18 11.29 -3.81
C VAL A 93 17.86 9.83 -4.15
N SER A 94 18.53 9.25 -5.14
CA SER A 94 18.34 7.86 -5.54
C SER A 94 18.67 6.89 -4.40
N THR A 95 19.76 7.14 -3.68
CA THR A 95 20.15 6.34 -2.52
C THR A 95 19.10 6.42 -1.41
N ILE A 96 18.59 7.62 -1.10
CA ILE A 96 17.53 7.80 -0.10
C ILE A 96 16.28 7.03 -0.49
N ILE A 97 15.84 7.13 -1.76
CA ILE A 97 14.67 6.42 -2.26
C ILE A 97 14.84 4.90 -2.12
N ILE A 98 16.01 4.36 -2.48
CA ILE A 98 16.32 2.93 -2.34
C ILE A 98 16.26 2.51 -0.88
N VAL A 99 16.91 3.26 0.03
CA VAL A 99 16.95 2.95 1.47
C VAL A 99 15.55 3.00 2.08
N VAL A 100 14.76 4.02 1.76
CA VAL A 100 13.39 4.16 2.27
C VAL A 100 12.49 3.04 1.73
N SER A 101 12.59 2.72 0.44
CA SER A 101 11.81 1.65 -0.19
C SER A 101 12.16 0.29 0.42
N MET A 102 13.45 0.02 0.61
CA MET A 102 13.94 -1.21 1.23
C MET A 102 13.53 -1.31 2.70
N ALA A 103 13.61 -0.20 3.46
CA ALA A 103 13.13 -0.14 4.83
C ALA A 103 11.62 -0.41 4.93
N LEU A 104 10.82 0.21 4.06
CA LEU A 104 9.37 -0.04 3.99
C LEU A 104 9.06 -1.49 3.66
N MET A 105 9.76 -2.10 2.69
CA MET A 105 9.59 -3.52 2.36
C MET A 105 9.99 -4.44 3.52
N LEU A 106 11.07 -4.14 4.23
CA LEU A 106 11.49 -4.94 5.39
C LEU A 106 10.52 -4.79 6.57
N LEU A 107 10.00 -3.57 6.79
CA LEU A 107 8.99 -3.32 7.81
C LEU A 107 7.71 -4.08 7.49
N THR A 108 7.20 -3.97 6.27
CA THR A 108 6.01 -4.73 5.87
C THR A 108 6.25 -6.23 5.97
N ALA A 109 7.38 -6.75 5.49
CA ALA A 109 7.71 -8.17 5.63
C ALA A 109 7.81 -8.64 7.09
N ARG A 110 8.23 -7.76 8.01
CA ARG A 110 8.37 -8.09 9.45
C ARG A 110 7.05 -8.00 10.21
N PHE A 111 6.19 -7.03 9.88
CA PHE A 111 4.87 -6.88 10.50
C PHE A 111 3.84 -7.84 9.91
N PHE A 112 3.92 -8.13 8.61
CA PHE A 112 3.16 -9.16 7.94
C PHE A 112 3.97 -10.45 7.97
N LYS A 113 3.93 -11.16 9.10
CA LYS A 113 4.21 -12.61 9.08
C LYS A 113 3.28 -13.16 7.99
N PHE A 114 3.83 -13.62 6.86
CA PHE A 114 3.09 -14.35 5.83
C PHE A 114 2.61 -15.66 6.48
N GLY A 115 1.59 -15.54 7.31
CA GLY A 115 0.95 -16.61 8.06
C GLY A 115 -0.01 -17.33 7.13
N GLY A 116 0.56 -18.01 6.13
CA GLY A 116 0.05 -19.31 5.73
C GLY A 116 0.75 -20.34 6.61
N GLU A 117 0.32 -20.46 7.87
CA GLU A 117 0.55 -21.69 8.61
C GLU A 117 -0.62 -22.62 8.26
N LYS A 118 -0.23 -23.85 7.92
CA LYS A 118 -1.03 -24.98 7.45
C LYS A 118 -2.22 -25.30 8.36
#